data_AF-A0A958FA44-F1
#
_entry.id   AF-A0A958FA44-F1
#
_cell.length_a   1.000
_cell.length_b   1.000
_cell.length_c   1.000
_cell.angle_alpha   90.00
_cell.angle_beta   90.00
_cell.angle_gamma   90.00
#
_symmetry.space_group_name_H-M   'P 1'
#
loop_
_entity.id
_entity.type
_entity.pdbx_description
1 polymer ?
#
loop_
_entity_poly.entity_id
_entity_poly.type
_entity_poly.pdbx_seq_one_letter_code
_entity_poly.pdbx_strand_id
1 'polypeptide(L)' 'MLLLFFILITPPLHSQKTSFNDSLYNALEYRNIGPFRGGRSAAVTGIPGEPMTFYFGSTGGG' A
#
# COMPACT_ATOMS: atom_id res chain seq x y z
N MET A 1 -18.68 42.86 -23.11
CA MET A 1 -19.68 42.79 -22.01
C MET A 1 -20.26 41.38 -21.84
N LEU A 2 -20.61 40.66 -22.92
CA LEU A 2 -21.15 39.28 -22.84
C LEU A 2 -20.13 38.22 -22.35
N LEU A 3 -18.84 38.37 -22.71
CA LEU A 3 -17.78 37.43 -22.33
C LEU A 3 -17.47 37.44 -20.81
N LEU A 4 -17.58 38.61 -20.19
CA LEU A 4 -17.39 38.78 -18.74
C LEU A 4 -18.51 38.09 -17.95
N PHE A 5 -19.72 38.13 -18.49
CA PHE A 5 -20.90 37.52 -17.88
C PHE A 5 -20.77 35.99 -17.80
N PHE A 6 -20.15 35.37 -18.81
CA PHE A 6 -19.92 33.93 -18.83
C PHE A 6 -18.94 33.44 -17.75
N ILE A 7 -17.93 34.24 -17.42
CA ILE A 7 -16.92 33.92 -16.40
C ILE A 7 -17.50 34.01 -14.98
N LEU A 8 -18.47 34.90 -14.74
CA LEU A 8 -19.14 35.00 -13.43
C LEU A 8 -20.13 33.87 -13.15
N ILE A 9 -20.55 33.11 -14.16
CA ILE A 9 -21.61 32.07 -14.02
C ILE A 9 -21.02 30.64 -14.06
N THR A 10 -19.73 30.47 -14.41
CA THR A 10 -19.10 29.15 -14.36
C THR A 10 -18.93 28.69 -12.90
N PRO A 11 -19.64 27.63 -12.45
CA PRO A 11 -19.37 27.06 -11.14
C PRO A 11 -17.95 26.48 -11.12
N PRO A 12 -17.23 26.56 -9.98
CA PRO A 12 -15.93 25.92 -9.85
C PRO A 12 -16.06 24.42 -10.11
N LEU A 13 -15.35 23.94 -11.13
CA LEU A 13 -15.16 22.51 -11.35
C LEU A 13 -14.28 21.98 -10.21
N HIS A 14 -14.93 21.41 -9.19
CA HIS A 14 -14.23 20.67 -8.16
C HIS A 14 -13.86 19.29 -8.70
N SER A 15 -12.58 18.93 -8.60
CA SER A 15 -12.16 17.54 -8.83
C SER A 15 -12.90 16.65 -7.84
N GLN A 16 -13.64 15.66 -8.33
CA GLN A 16 -14.31 14.70 -7.47
C GLN A 16 -13.25 13.88 -6.74
N LYS A 17 -13.11 14.10 -5.44
CA LYS A 17 -12.29 13.25 -4.57
C LYS A 17 -13.05 11.96 -4.32
N THR A 18 -12.63 10.87 -4.93
CA THR A 18 -13.18 9.55 -4.63
C THR A 18 -12.80 9.19 -3.19
N SER A 19 -13.78 9.18 -2.29
CA SER A 19 -13.62 8.63 -0.94
C SER A 19 -14.14 7.21 -0.93
N PHE A 20 -13.26 6.25 -0.65
CA PHE A 20 -13.67 4.87 -0.41
C PHE A 20 -14.04 4.72 1.06
N ASN A 21 -15.04 3.89 1.35
CA ASN A 21 -15.33 3.52 2.71
C ASN A 21 -14.40 2.37 3.10
N ASP A 22 -13.40 2.66 3.94
CA ASP A 22 -12.42 1.68 4.41
C ASP A 22 -13.07 0.48 5.11
N SER A 23 -14.28 0.67 5.68
CA SER A 23 -15.02 -0.43 6.33
C SER A 23 -15.37 -1.57 5.38
N LEU A 24 -15.39 -1.32 4.07
CA LEU A 24 -15.62 -2.35 3.05
C LEU A 24 -14.47 -3.35 2.96
N TYR A 25 -13.26 -2.95 3.35
CA TYR A 25 -12.08 -3.82 3.30
C TYR A 25 -11.92 -4.69 4.56
N ASN A 26 -12.68 -4.42 5.62
CA ASN A 26 -12.57 -5.14 6.89
C ASN A 26 -12.90 -6.64 6.79
N ALA A 27 -13.67 -7.04 5.77
CA ALA A 27 -13.98 -8.44 5.50
C ALA A 27 -12.93 -9.14 4.61
N LEU A 28 -11.90 -8.42 4.14
CA LEU A 28 -10.84 -8.99 3.32
C LEU A 28 -9.74 -9.57 4.20
N GLU A 29 -9.35 -10.81 3.90
CA GLU A 29 -8.21 -11.45 4.53
C GLU A 29 -7.04 -11.53 3.57
N TYR A 30 -5.90 -10.95 3.95
CA TYR A 30 -4.66 -11.09 3.22
C TYR A 30 -4.05 -12.46 3.50
N ARG A 31 -3.70 -13.17 2.44
CA ARG A 31 -2.95 -14.42 2.52
C ARG A 31 -1.81 -14.44 1.51
N ASN A 32 -0.74 -15.11 1.88
CA ASN A 32 0.32 -15.43 0.94
C ASN A 32 -0.21 -16.46 -0.09
N ILE A 33 0.03 -16.19 -1.38
CA ILE A 33 -0.41 -17.06 -2.47
C ILE A 33 0.59 -18.20 -2.74
N GLY A 34 1.84 -18.07 -2.28
CA GLY A 34 2.90 -19.08 -2.47
C GLY A 34 3.38 -19.18 -3.94
N PRO A 35 4.43 -19.97 -4.22
CA PRO A 35 5.17 -20.85 -3.32
C PRO A 35 6.07 -20.10 -2.33
N PHE A 36 6.21 -20.61 -1.10
CA PHE A 36 7.10 -20.04 -0.08
C PHE A 36 8.57 -20.36 -0.41
N ARG A 37 9.11 -19.69 -1.42
CA ARG A 37 10.50 -19.82 -1.81
C ARG A 37 11.23 -18.55 -1.39
N GLY A 38 12.29 -18.72 -0.60
CA GLY A 38 13.20 -17.62 -0.31
C GLY A 38 13.86 -17.16 -1.60
N GLY A 39 13.82 -15.85 -1.86
CA GLY A 39 14.68 -15.23 -2.85
C GLY A 39 16.14 -15.16 -2.37
N ARG A 40 16.93 -14.29 -3.00
CA ARG A 40 18.31 -14.05 -2.54
C ARG A 40 18.29 -13.35 -1.17
N SER A 41 18.93 -13.96 -0.17
CA SER A 41 19.22 -13.30 1.11
C SER A 41 20.54 -12.54 1.04
N ALA A 42 20.55 -11.31 1.57
CA ALA A 42 21.75 -10.49 1.70
C ALA A 42 22.46 -10.69 3.04
N ALA A 43 21.72 -11.06 4.09
CA ALA A 43 22.24 -11.22 5.45
C ALA A 43 21.37 -12.21 6.25
N VAL A 44 21.97 -12.86 7.25
CA VAL A 44 21.29 -13.72 8.23
C VAL A 44 21.89 -13.48 9.62
N THR A 45 21.08 -13.57 10.67
CA THR A 45 21.55 -13.54 12.06
C THR A 45 20.66 -14.39 12.97
N GLY A 46 21.24 -14.96 14.03
CA GLY A 46 20.54 -15.70 15.07
C GLY A 46 20.52 -14.95 16.41
N ILE A 47 19.68 -15.41 17.35
CA ILE A 47 19.60 -14.82 18.70
C ILE A 47 20.35 -15.71 19.71
N PRO A 48 21.35 -15.18 20.45
CA PRO A 48 22.02 -15.92 21.52
C PRO A 48 21.01 -16.39 22.59
N GLY A 49 21.03 -17.68 22.90
CA GLY A 49 20.08 -18.28 23.86
C GLY A 49 18.79 -18.82 23.24
N GLU A 50 18.51 -18.53 21.96
CA GLU A 50 17.35 -19.05 21.24
C GLU A 50 17.80 -19.82 19.98
N PRO A 51 18.12 -21.13 20.10
CA PRO A 51 18.73 -21.89 19.01
C PRO A 51 17.83 -22.08 17.78
N MET A 52 16.55 -21.72 17.87
CA MET A 52 15.56 -21.87 16.80
C MET A 52 15.08 -20.53 16.22
N THR A 53 15.65 -19.40 16.66
CA THR A 53 15.22 -18.07 16.22
C THR A 53 16.27 -17.42 15.33
N PHE A 54 15.87 -17.05 14.11
CA PHE A 54 16.73 -16.45 13.10
C PHE A 54 16.00 -15.35 12.33
N TYR A 55 16.75 -14.33 11.91
CA TYR A 55 16.30 -13.30 10.98
C TYR A 55 17.12 -13.36 9.69
N PHE A 56 16.50 -13.03 8.57
CA PHE A 56 17.18 -12.91 7.29
C PHE A 56 16.74 -11.64 6.56
N GLY A 57 17.64 -11.05 5.79
CA GLY A 57 17.35 -9.89 4.94
C GLY A 57 17.13 -10.33 3.49
N SER A 58 15.93 -10.11 2.95
CA SER A 58 15.58 -10.49 1.58
C SER A 58 15.88 -9.38 0.56
N THR A 59 16.15 -9.76 -0.69
CA THR A 59 16.25 -8.83 -1.81
C THR A 59 14.89 -8.66 -2.47
N GLY A 60 14.28 -7.47 -2.38
CA GLY A 60 13.02 -7.16 -3.05
C GLY A 60 11.74 -7.54 -2.30
N GLY A 61 11.85 -7.92 -1.02
CA GLY A 61 10.70 -8.14 -0.13
C GLY A 61 10.99 -9.16 0.96
N GLY A 62 10.86 -8.72 2.21
CA GLY A 62 11.12 -9.43 3.47
C GLY A 62 10.99 -8.46 4.63
#